data_AF-A0A0C9T6V6-F1
#
_entry.id   AF-A0A0C9T6V6-F1
#
_cell.length_a   1.000
_cell.length_b   1.000
_cell.length_c   1.000
_cell.angle_alpha   90.00
_cell.angle_beta   90.00
_cell.angle_gamma   90.00
#
_symmetry.space_group_name_H-M   'P 1'
#
loop_
_entity.id
_entity.type
_entity.pdbx_description
1 polymer ?
#
loop_
_entity_poly.entity_id
_entity_poly.type
_entity_poly.pdbx_seq_one_letter_code
_entity_poly.pdbx_strand_id
1 'polypeptide(L)'
;MTLSCMDKLWIKFKSLYLRITFSKFTLAFMIFGLLHCFAQGLIQSLMFSLDSDANTLVTSIVDEAQISKRELPWLTRQGDDLDLKLCREVPIDLTVPSCFTVFQSGQPNLTLSARDQKWEIGSSRIVNESLSTTSDAQGVTVQLPYDRGTQFFSTQCTETLVYPQQVLQNFKREDLSQICVQFWLFFMSFAAVAYDSVPHTVALLCARILTTAWSAYALWRLSDIDTVFRALVSDSASACQVDLFPTYFQSRRPLALGDLMLNITALVISACLSINLLKVSSSRTFKRVGAPPEIMRIYHYFLAVFVCLQLSGFLLMTAMGLWIDQLFNTGVAYISRHTTIYIAAFLFTTITLVPWIMLGWFAVRRERRPFMTAFLSLGFVFIAVWSIMFYSQVYRWQFIQFPFFACITIQSFVVLIASCLLGVVCWRNFDKGLDHYLYVEDVLSNSDFEPAVFPRDLEKGDAADDVPDFSELELKPRYRAEVLDIKGPAAPHSPYDPFRAERGGD
;
A
#
# COMPACT_ATOMS: atom_id res chain seq x y z
N MET A 1 -15.86 -39.10 14.49
CA MET A 1 -16.58 -37.81 14.51
C MET A 1 -15.77 -36.80 13.70
N THR A 2 -16.25 -36.41 12.52
CA THR A 2 -15.63 -35.36 11.70
C THR A 2 -16.12 -34.00 12.17
N LEU A 3 -15.24 -33.16 12.73
CA LEU A 3 -15.58 -31.76 13.09
C LEU A 3 -16.10 -31.01 11.85
N SER A 4 -17.15 -30.22 12.03
CA SER A 4 -17.68 -29.34 10.99
C SER A 4 -16.64 -28.29 10.57
N CYS A 5 -16.75 -27.77 9.34
CA CYS A 5 -15.93 -26.64 8.89
C CYS A 5 -16.05 -25.44 9.84
N MET A 6 -17.26 -25.22 10.39
CA MET A 6 -17.52 -24.18 11.39
C MET A 6 -16.77 -24.44 12.69
N ASP A 7 -16.72 -25.68 13.19
CA ASP A 7 -15.99 -26.01 14.42
C ASP A 7 -14.49 -25.78 14.24
N LYS A 8 -13.93 -26.13 13.07
CA LYS A 8 -12.51 -25.86 12.74
C LYS A 8 -12.22 -24.36 12.68
N LEU A 9 -13.12 -23.57 12.11
CA LEU A 9 -13.00 -22.10 12.08
C LEU A 9 -13.11 -21.51 13.48
N TRP A 10 -14.05 -22.00 14.30
CA TRP A 10 -14.24 -21.54 15.67
C TRP A 10 -13.05 -21.85 16.57
N ILE A 11 -12.47 -23.05 16.48
CA ILE A 11 -11.25 -23.42 17.21
C ILE A 11 -10.08 -22.52 16.80
N LYS A 12 -9.90 -22.28 15.50
CA LYS A 12 -8.87 -21.35 14.99
C LYS A 12 -9.09 -19.92 15.50
N PHE A 13 -10.34 -19.45 15.49
CA PHE A 13 -10.71 -18.14 15.99
C PHE A 13 -10.45 -18.01 17.49
N LYS A 14 -10.84 -19.01 18.30
CA LYS A 14 -10.60 -19.03 19.75
C LYS A 14 -9.10 -19.05 20.07
N SER A 15 -8.31 -19.85 19.34
CA SER A 15 -6.85 -19.87 19.47
C SER A 15 -6.23 -18.51 19.14
N LEU A 16 -6.67 -17.88 18.06
CA LEU A 16 -6.22 -16.56 17.64
C LEU A 16 -6.62 -15.47 18.64
N TYR A 17 -7.83 -15.53 19.17
CA TYR A 17 -8.32 -14.62 20.22
C TYR A 17 -7.49 -14.74 21.50
N LEU A 18 -7.19 -15.97 21.94
CA LEU A 18 -6.32 -16.21 23.10
C LEU A 18 -4.92 -15.63 22.86
N ARG A 19 -4.33 -15.82 21.68
CA ARG A 19 -3.02 -15.24 21.33
C ARG A 19 -3.01 -13.71 21.34
N ILE A 20 -4.05 -13.07 20.79
CA ILE A 20 -4.19 -11.61 20.79
C ILE A 20 -4.30 -11.06 22.21
N THR A 21 -5.10 -11.71 23.06
CA THR A 21 -5.36 -11.27 24.43
C THR A 21 -4.26 -11.65 25.43
N PHE A 22 -3.32 -12.52 25.03
CA PHE A 22 -2.28 -13.04 25.92
C PHE A 22 -1.28 -11.97 26.38
N SER A 23 -0.98 -10.97 25.55
CA SER A 23 0.01 -9.94 25.85
C SER A 23 -0.58 -8.54 25.77
N LYS A 24 -0.36 -7.75 26.83
CA LYS A 24 -0.75 -6.33 26.89
C LYS A 24 -0.19 -5.52 25.72
N PHE A 25 1.02 -5.85 25.25
CA PHE A 25 1.66 -5.16 24.13
C PHE A 25 0.98 -5.48 22.80
N THR A 26 0.63 -6.75 22.60
CA THR A 26 -0.05 -7.23 21.39
C THR A 26 -1.45 -6.61 21.26
N LEU A 27 -2.20 -6.59 22.37
CA LEU A 27 -3.49 -5.93 22.44
C LEU A 27 -3.36 -4.41 22.18
N ALA A 28 -2.39 -3.74 22.81
CA ALA A 28 -2.15 -2.32 22.59
C ALA A 28 -1.78 -2.02 21.12
N PHE A 29 -0.93 -2.84 20.50
CA PHE A 29 -0.55 -2.71 19.09
C PHE A 29 -1.77 -2.85 18.16
N MET A 30 -2.65 -3.81 18.43
CA MET A 30 -3.88 -4.00 17.64
C MET A 30 -4.88 -2.85 17.81
N ILE A 31 -5.13 -2.41 19.05
CA ILE A 31 -6.03 -1.28 19.32
C ILE A 31 -5.47 -0.01 18.66
N PHE A 32 -4.17 0.23 18.79
CA PHE A 32 -3.50 1.35 18.15
C PHE A 32 -3.64 1.30 16.62
N GLY A 33 -3.34 0.16 16.00
CA GLY A 33 -3.47 -0.03 14.56
C GLY A 33 -4.89 0.20 14.07
N LEU A 34 -5.90 -0.26 14.81
CA LEU A 34 -7.31 -0.04 14.51
C LEU A 34 -7.69 1.44 14.59
N LEU A 35 -7.41 2.09 15.72
CA LEU A 35 -7.73 3.51 15.94
C LEU A 35 -7.05 4.40 14.90
N HIS A 36 -5.78 4.11 14.60
CA HIS A 36 -5.03 4.87 13.62
C HIS A 36 -5.54 4.65 12.19
N CYS A 37 -5.89 3.41 11.82
CA CYS A 37 -6.53 3.12 10.53
C CYS A 37 -7.82 3.91 10.33
N PHE A 38 -8.67 3.99 11.37
CA PHE A 38 -9.91 4.77 11.30
C PHE A 38 -9.65 6.29 11.27
N ALA A 39 -8.77 6.79 12.13
CA ALA A 39 -8.47 8.22 12.17
C ALA A 39 -7.87 8.71 10.84
N GLN A 40 -6.91 7.96 10.30
CA GLN A 40 -6.28 8.31 9.03
C GLN A 40 -7.23 8.10 7.84
N GLY A 41 -8.01 7.01 7.83
CA GLY A 41 -9.03 6.79 6.82
C GLY A 41 -10.10 7.88 6.80
N LEU A 42 -10.49 8.42 7.96
CA LEU A 42 -11.42 9.54 8.06
C LEU A 42 -10.83 10.81 7.45
N ILE A 43 -9.60 11.20 7.84
CA ILE A 43 -8.94 12.40 7.28
C ILE A 43 -8.82 12.27 5.76
N GLN A 44 -8.40 11.12 5.25
CA GLN A 44 -8.26 10.89 3.81
C GLN A 44 -9.60 10.87 3.08
N SER A 45 -10.67 10.38 3.72
CA SER A 45 -12.03 10.45 3.16
C SER A 45 -12.54 11.89 3.07
N LEU A 46 -12.22 12.73 4.06
CA LEU A 46 -12.54 14.17 4.02
C LEU A 46 -11.76 14.89 2.91
N MET A 47 -10.46 14.59 2.78
CA MET A 47 -9.63 15.12 1.69
C MET A 47 -10.16 14.69 0.31
N PHE A 48 -10.52 13.41 0.16
CA PHE A 48 -11.16 12.88 -1.05
C PHE A 48 -12.48 13.59 -1.37
N SER A 49 -13.31 13.87 -0.37
CA SER A 49 -14.58 14.59 -0.57
C SER A 49 -14.33 16.02 -1.07
N LEU A 50 -13.40 16.75 -0.45
CA LEU A 50 -13.04 18.11 -0.89
C LEU A 50 -12.52 18.13 -2.33
N ASP A 51 -11.69 17.16 -2.69
CA ASP A 51 -11.17 17.03 -4.06
C ASP A 51 -12.27 16.64 -5.05
N SER A 52 -13.20 15.79 -4.64
CA SER A 52 -14.33 15.38 -5.47
C SER A 52 -15.25 16.56 -5.76
N ASP A 53 -15.54 17.39 -4.75
CA ASP A 53 -16.40 18.58 -4.89
C ASP A 53 -15.73 19.62 -5.80
N ALA A 54 -14.45 19.94 -5.55
CA ALA A 54 -13.67 20.85 -6.39
C ALA A 54 -13.53 20.33 -7.83
N ASN A 55 -13.27 19.03 -8.01
CA ASN A 55 -13.19 18.42 -9.33
C ASN A 55 -14.54 18.45 -10.06
N THR A 56 -15.65 18.23 -9.35
CA THR A 56 -17.00 18.25 -9.95
C THR A 56 -17.34 19.64 -10.46
N LEU A 57 -17.03 20.68 -9.68
CA LEU A 57 -17.17 22.08 -10.12
C LEU A 57 -16.37 22.33 -11.40
N VAL A 58 -15.07 22.04 -11.40
CA VAL A 58 -14.22 22.30 -12.58
C VAL A 58 -14.65 21.45 -13.79
N THR A 59 -14.97 20.17 -13.57
CA THR A 59 -15.42 19.27 -14.64
C THR A 59 -16.72 19.77 -15.26
N SER A 60 -17.67 20.29 -14.48
CA SER A 60 -18.91 20.85 -15.01
C SER A 60 -18.67 22.05 -15.94
N ILE A 61 -17.73 22.93 -15.59
CA ILE A 61 -17.36 24.10 -16.39
C ILE A 61 -16.65 23.67 -17.69
N VAL A 62 -15.70 22.74 -17.59
CA VAL A 62 -14.91 22.24 -18.73
C VAL A 62 -15.78 21.43 -19.70
N ASP A 63 -16.67 20.56 -19.20
CA ASP A 63 -17.59 19.77 -20.03
C ASP A 63 -18.62 20.67 -20.72
N GLU A 64 -19.18 21.70 -20.05
CA GLU A 64 -20.09 22.66 -20.68
C GLU A 64 -19.38 23.49 -21.76
N ALA A 65 -18.11 23.85 -21.55
CA ALA A 65 -17.30 24.55 -22.55
C ALA A 65 -16.96 23.68 -23.76
N GLN A 66 -17.39 22.41 -23.79
CA GLN A 66 -17.14 21.44 -24.86
C GLN A 66 -15.65 21.28 -25.20
N ILE A 67 -14.77 21.43 -24.21
CA ILE A 67 -13.33 21.28 -24.42
C ILE A 67 -13.05 19.83 -24.78
N SER A 68 -12.18 19.63 -25.78
CA SER A 68 -11.88 18.29 -26.27
C SER A 68 -11.22 17.46 -25.18
N LYS A 69 -11.79 16.31 -24.83
CA LYS A 69 -11.18 15.33 -23.91
C LYS A 69 -9.85 14.75 -24.41
N ARG A 70 -9.44 15.08 -25.65
CA ARG A 70 -8.15 14.70 -26.24
C ARG A 70 -7.04 15.70 -25.96
N GLU A 71 -7.35 16.87 -25.41
CA GLU A 71 -6.37 17.90 -25.11
C GLU A 71 -5.78 17.64 -23.72
N LEU A 72 -4.45 17.43 -23.69
CA LEU A 72 -3.68 17.22 -22.47
C LEU A 72 -3.03 18.54 -22.04
N PRO A 73 -3.19 18.96 -20.78
CA PRO A 73 -2.50 20.12 -20.26
C PRO A 73 -1.03 19.81 -20.01
N TRP A 74 -0.17 20.70 -20.46
CA TRP A 74 1.26 20.70 -20.22
C TRP A 74 1.67 22.03 -19.61
N LEU A 75 1.89 22.01 -18.29
CA LEU A 75 2.43 23.16 -17.58
C LEU A 75 3.96 23.06 -17.55
N THR A 76 4.61 24.13 -18.01
CA THR A 76 6.05 24.32 -17.87
C THR A 76 6.33 25.55 -17.01
N ARG A 77 7.41 25.48 -16.23
CA ARG A 77 7.87 26.57 -15.37
C ARG A 77 9.28 26.96 -15.77
N GLN A 78 9.50 28.23 -16.10
CA GLN A 78 10.81 28.79 -16.41
C GLN A 78 11.08 29.95 -15.45
N GLY A 79 11.66 29.66 -14.29
CA GLY A 79 11.75 30.63 -13.19
C GLY A 79 10.38 30.84 -12.55
N ASP A 80 9.94 32.10 -12.46
CA ASP A 80 8.61 32.46 -11.97
C ASP A 80 7.54 32.48 -13.09
N ASP A 81 7.97 32.37 -14.34
CA ASP A 81 7.08 32.36 -15.50
C ASP A 81 6.46 30.97 -15.68
N LEU A 82 5.14 30.95 -15.85
CA LEU A 82 4.34 29.77 -16.14
C LEU A 82 3.89 29.82 -17.60
N ASP A 83 4.07 28.72 -18.31
CA ASP A 83 3.58 28.53 -19.69
C ASP A 83 2.76 27.24 -19.72
N LEU A 84 1.44 27.41 -19.88
CA LEU A 84 0.47 26.32 -19.97
C LEU A 84 0.05 26.16 -21.43
N LYS A 85 0.30 24.95 -21.94
CA LYS A 85 -0.10 24.54 -23.28
C LYS A 85 -1.13 23.42 -23.22
N LEU A 86 -2.03 23.39 -24.20
CA LEU A 86 -2.89 22.24 -24.46
C LEU A 86 -2.38 21.50 -25.69
N CYS A 87 -2.12 20.21 -25.53
CA CYS A 87 -1.52 19.37 -26.56
C CYS A 87 -2.48 18.24 -26.96
N ARG A 88 -2.64 17.99 -28.26
CA ARG A 88 -3.43 16.85 -28.77
C ARG A 88 -2.66 15.53 -28.76
N GLU A 89 -1.34 15.62 -28.69
CA GLU A 89 -0.42 14.50 -28.61
C GLU A 89 0.48 14.68 -27.39
N VAL A 90 1.11 13.60 -26.95
CA VAL A 90 2.02 13.64 -25.81
C VAL A 90 3.28 14.45 -26.19
N PRO A 91 3.58 15.58 -25.52
CA PRO A 91 4.76 16.37 -25.86
C PRO A 91 6.01 15.70 -25.29
N ILE A 92 6.82 15.10 -26.17
CA ILE A 92 8.08 14.42 -25.79
C ILE A 92 9.26 15.33 -26.07
N ASP A 93 9.16 16.11 -27.15
CA ASP A 93 10.18 17.06 -27.59
C ASP A 93 9.60 18.49 -27.56
N LEU A 94 10.45 19.49 -27.38
CA LEU A 94 10.05 20.90 -27.27
C LEU A 94 9.39 21.46 -28.55
N THR A 95 9.45 20.72 -29.66
CA THR A 95 9.06 21.19 -31.00
C THR A 95 7.78 20.54 -31.53
N VAL A 96 6.90 19.99 -30.67
CA VAL A 96 5.68 19.35 -31.15
C VAL A 96 4.68 20.43 -31.61
N PRO A 97 4.33 20.49 -32.92
CA PRO A 97 3.43 21.52 -33.46
C PRO A 97 1.96 21.35 -33.06
N SER A 98 1.63 20.32 -32.28
CA SER A 98 0.25 19.99 -31.87
C SER A 98 -0.15 20.60 -30.53
N CYS A 99 0.71 21.41 -29.92
CA CYS A 99 0.44 22.16 -28.70
C CYS A 99 0.16 23.63 -29.01
N PHE A 100 -0.82 24.22 -28.34
CA PHE A 100 -1.06 25.66 -28.37
C PHE A 100 -1.01 26.24 -26.95
N THR A 101 -0.48 27.46 -26.83
CA THR A 101 -0.39 28.16 -25.55
C THR A 101 -1.75 28.73 -25.18
N VAL A 102 -2.20 28.41 -23.97
CA VAL A 102 -3.46 28.91 -23.39
C VAL A 102 -3.17 30.00 -22.37
N PHE A 103 -2.07 29.87 -21.64
CA PHE A 103 -1.66 30.86 -20.66
C PHE A 103 -0.15 31.02 -20.65
N GLN A 104 0.32 32.26 -20.59
CA GLN A 104 1.72 32.62 -20.41
C GLN A 104 1.84 33.79 -19.43
N SER A 105 2.64 33.63 -18.38
CA SER A 105 2.93 34.70 -17.43
C SER A 105 3.45 35.96 -18.16
N GLY A 106 2.95 37.13 -17.75
CA GLY A 106 3.37 38.42 -18.32
C GLY A 106 2.71 38.81 -19.65
N GLN A 107 1.84 37.97 -20.24
CA GLN A 107 1.08 38.30 -21.44
C GLN A 107 -0.44 38.30 -21.17
N PRO A 108 -1.05 39.44 -20.82
CA PRO A 108 -2.45 39.50 -20.42
C PRO A 108 -3.45 39.27 -21.57
N ASN A 109 -3.02 39.41 -22.83
CA ASN A 109 -3.87 39.29 -24.01
C ASN A 109 -3.20 38.44 -25.10
N LEU A 110 -3.20 37.12 -24.91
CA LEU A 110 -2.88 36.20 -26.00
C LEU A 110 -4.06 36.22 -26.98
N THR A 111 -3.87 36.83 -28.15
CA THR A 111 -4.83 36.71 -29.25
C THR A 111 -4.80 35.27 -29.74
N LEU A 112 -5.77 34.47 -29.28
CA LEU A 112 -5.99 33.12 -29.78
C LEU A 112 -6.19 33.19 -31.29
N SER A 113 -5.24 32.61 -32.05
CA SER A 113 -5.39 32.47 -33.50
C SER A 113 -6.69 31.75 -33.77
N ALA A 114 -7.58 32.39 -34.55
CA ALA A 114 -8.92 31.90 -34.86
C ALA A 114 -8.87 30.41 -35.22
N ARG A 115 -9.27 29.58 -34.25
CA ARG A 115 -9.30 28.13 -34.36
C ARG A 115 -10.31 27.81 -35.46
N ASP A 116 -9.97 26.93 -36.41
CA ASP A 116 -10.93 26.32 -37.35
C ASP A 116 -11.94 25.47 -36.55
N GLN A 117 -12.84 26.16 -35.86
CA GLN A 117 -13.89 25.60 -35.02
C GLN A 117 -15.07 25.18 -35.88
N LYS A 118 -14.88 24.11 -36.65
CA LYS A 118 -16.01 23.36 -37.19
C LYS A 118 -16.45 22.34 -36.13
N TRP A 119 -17.11 22.82 -35.07
CA TRP A 119 -17.74 21.95 -34.07
C TRP A 119 -19.12 21.53 -34.58
N GLU A 120 -19.33 20.22 -34.74
CA GLU A 120 -20.68 19.68 -34.91
C GLU A 120 -21.37 19.69 -33.55
N ILE A 121 -22.26 20.66 -33.34
CA ILE A 121 -23.10 20.80 -32.16
C ILE A 121 -24.08 19.62 -32.17
N GLY A 122 -23.77 18.57 -31.40
CA GLY A 122 -24.57 17.36 -31.30
C GLY A 122 -24.78 16.92 -29.85
N SER A 123 -26.03 17.06 -29.39
CA SER A 123 -26.62 16.46 -28.17
C SER A 123 -26.39 17.17 -26.83
N SER A 124 -27.41 17.89 -26.40
CA SER A 124 -27.66 18.33 -25.03
C SER A 124 -27.93 17.12 -24.11
N ARG A 125 -27.02 16.86 -23.16
CA ARG A 125 -27.24 15.93 -22.04
C ARG A 125 -27.79 16.69 -20.83
N ILE A 126 -28.74 16.06 -20.14
CA ILE A 126 -29.34 16.54 -18.90
C ILE A 126 -28.26 16.44 -17.80
N VAL A 127 -27.82 17.60 -17.28
CA VAL A 127 -26.88 17.71 -16.15
C VAL A 127 -27.68 17.79 -14.84
N ASN A 128 -27.26 17.05 -13.81
CA ASN A 128 -27.95 16.98 -12.52
C ASN A 128 -27.91 18.31 -11.74
N GLU A 129 -29.08 18.93 -11.61
CA GLU A 129 -29.71 19.72 -10.52
C GLU A 129 -28.95 20.67 -9.57
N SER A 130 -27.64 20.89 -9.65
CA SER A 130 -26.96 21.83 -8.72
C SER A 130 -26.21 23.00 -9.35
N LEU A 131 -25.97 22.99 -10.67
CA LEU A 131 -25.31 24.10 -11.37
C LEU A 131 -26.04 24.38 -12.69
N SER A 132 -26.61 25.57 -12.83
CA SER A 132 -27.17 26.04 -14.10
C SER A 132 -26.04 26.63 -14.94
N THR A 133 -25.72 25.95 -16.04
CA THR A 133 -24.73 26.38 -17.01
C THR A 133 -25.40 26.74 -18.32
N THR A 134 -24.93 27.79 -18.98
CA THR A 134 -25.41 28.18 -20.31
C THR A 134 -24.20 28.51 -21.18
N SER A 135 -24.05 27.77 -22.27
CA SER A 135 -22.98 27.97 -23.25
C SER A 135 -23.36 29.04 -24.27
N ASP A 136 -22.43 29.95 -24.53
CA ASP A 136 -22.47 30.92 -25.63
C ASP A 136 -21.22 30.70 -26.51
N ALA A 137 -21.21 31.20 -27.75
CA ALA A 137 -20.11 30.99 -28.69
C ALA A 137 -18.74 31.51 -28.19
N GLN A 138 -18.74 32.39 -27.18
CA GLN A 138 -17.55 33.03 -26.62
C GLN A 138 -17.15 32.50 -25.23
N GLY A 139 -17.94 31.60 -24.62
CA GLY A 139 -17.69 31.18 -23.25
C GLY A 139 -18.86 30.47 -22.56
N VAL A 140 -18.74 30.33 -21.24
CA VAL A 140 -19.75 29.67 -20.40
C VAL A 140 -20.18 30.61 -19.28
N THR A 141 -21.49 30.77 -19.10
CA THR A 141 -22.02 31.44 -17.90
C THR A 141 -22.35 30.39 -16.86
N VAL A 142 -21.79 30.54 -15.67
CA VAL A 142 -22.01 29.62 -14.53
C VAL A 142 -22.54 30.42 -13.36
N GLN A 143 -23.58 29.90 -12.71
CA GLN A 143 -24.02 30.42 -11.42
C GLN A 143 -23.15 29.81 -10.32
N LEU A 144 -22.29 30.61 -9.70
CA LEU A 144 -21.42 30.13 -8.64
C LEU A 144 -22.21 29.93 -7.34
N PRO A 145 -21.92 28.87 -6.57
CA PRO A 145 -22.48 28.72 -5.23
C PRO A 145 -22.02 29.87 -4.32
N TYR A 146 -22.85 30.23 -3.33
CA TYR A 146 -22.61 31.33 -2.35
C TYR A 146 -22.79 32.77 -2.87
N ASP A 147 -23.95 33.10 -3.44
CA ASP A 147 -24.40 34.48 -3.74
C ASP A 147 -23.46 35.37 -4.58
N ARG A 148 -22.46 34.79 -5.26
CA ARG A 148 -21.56 35.54 -6.17
C ARG A 148 -22.21 35.89 -7.51
N GLY A 149 -23.47 35.53 -7.71
CA GLY A 149 -24.20 35.76 -8.96
C GLY A 149 -23.71 34.89 -10.11
N THR A 150 -24.15 35.24 -11.32
CA THR A 150 -23.73 34.60 -12.57
C THR A 150 -22.39 35.18 -13.03
N GLN A 151 -21.42 34.32 -13.30
CA GLN A 151 -20.13 34.73 -13.83
C GLN A 151 -19.90 34.14 -15.22
N PHE A 152 -19.42 34.98 -16.13
CA PHE A 152 -19.04 34.58 -17.48
C PHE A 152 -17.57 34.18 -17.52
N PHE A 153 -17.31 32.98 -18.04
CA PHE A 153 -15.98 32.42 -18.23
C PHE A 153 -15.64 32.39 -19.71
N SER A 154 -14.57 33.09 -20.11
CA SER A 154 -14.07 33.09 -21.48
C SER A 154 -13.57 31.71 -21.91
N THR A 155 -13.51 31.43 -23.22
CA THR A 155 -12.92 30.19 -23.76
C THR A 155 -11.49 29.95 -23.26
N GLN A 156 -10.68 31.01 -23.16
CA GLN A 156 -9.31 30.89 -22.65
C GLN A 156 -9.27 30.50 -21.17
N CYS A 157 -10.18 31.03 -20.36
CA CYS A 157 -10.31 30.63 -18.97
C CYS A 157 -10.68 29.15 -18.85
N THR A 158 -11.70 28.70 -19.58
CA THR A 158 -12.15 27.30 -19.50
C THR A 158 -11.07 26.33 -19.97
N GLU A 159 -10.29 26.67 -21.00
CA GLU A 159 -9.12 25.90 -21.44
C GLU A 159 -8.02 25.85 -20.37
N THR A 160 -7.82 26.94 -19.62
CA THR A 160 -6.86 26.98 -18.50
C THR A 160 -7.28 26.03 -17.37
N LEU A 161 -8.59 25.85 -17.16
CA LEU A 161 -9.15 24.97 -16.12
C LEU A 161 -8.93 23.47 -16.34
N VAL A 162 -8.48 23.06 -17.53
CA VAL A 162 -8.13 21.65 -17.82
C VAL A 162 -6.96 21.18 -16.94
N TYR A 163 -5.99 22.06 -16.65
CA TYR A 163 -4.88 21.71 -15.76
C TYR A 163 -5.33 21.47 -14.31
N PRO A 164 -6.05 22.42 -13.65
CA PRO A 164 -6.65 22.17 -12.34
C PRO A 164 -7.51 20.90 -12.28
N GLN A 165 -8.32 20.63 -13.31
CA GLN A 165 -9.13 19.42 -13.39
C GLN A 165 -8.25 18.16 -13.28
N GLN A 166 -7.18 18.06 -14.07
CA GLN A 166 -6.27 16.91 -14.04
C GLN A 166 -5.58 16.76 -12.67
N VAL A 167 -5.14 17.87 -12.06
CA VAL A 167 -4.49 17.85 -10.74
C VAL A 167 -5.46 17.37 -9.65
N LEU A 168 -6.70 17.86 -9.65
CA LEU A 168 -7.73 17.45 -8.67
C LEU A 168 -8.12 15.97 -8.84
N GLN A 169 -8.24 15.48 -10.08
CA GLN A 169 -8.44 14.05 -10.33
C GLN A 169 -7.30 13.19 -9.81
N ASN A 170 -6.06 13.68 -9.94
CA ASN A 170 -4.87 12.99 -9.43
C ASN A 170 -4.83 12.97 -7.90
N PHE A 171 -5.20 14.06 -7.22
CA PHE A 171 -5.35 14.05 -5.76
C PHE A 171 -6.42 13.08 -5.28
N LYS A 172 -7.58 13.02 -5.95
CA LYS A 172 -8.63 12.05 -5.64
C LYS A 172 -8.14 10.60 -5.68
N ARG A 173 -7.35 10.25 -6.71
CA ARG A 173 -6.74 8.91 -6.87
C ARG A 173 -5.70 8.61 -5.81
N GLU A 174 -4.90 9.61 -5.47
CA GLU A 174 -3.91 9.55 -4.41
C GLU A 174 -4.57 9.29 -3.05
N ASP A 175 -5.59 10.08 -2.69
CA ASP A 175 -6.30 9.94 -1.41
C ASP A 175 -6.99 8.56 -1.31
N LEU A 176 -7.60 8.07 -2.41
CA LEU A 176 -8.17 6.72 -2.46
C LEU A 176 -7.12 5.63 -2.21
N SER A 177 -5.95 5.73 -2.85
CA SER A 177 -4.88 4.76 -2.65
C SER A 177 -4.31 4.79 -1.22
N GLN A 178 -4.31 5.97 -0.59
CA GLN A 178 -3.89 6.13 0.80
C GLN A 178 -4.91 5.49 1.76
N ILE A 179 -6.20 5.60 1.48
CA ILE A 179 -7.23 4.88 2.23
C ILE A 179 -6.98 3.37 2.14
N CYS A 180 -6.70 2.86 0.93
CA CYS A 180 -6.36 1.45 0.72
C CYS A 180 -5.10 1.02 1.49
N VAL A 181 -4.05 1.87 1.56
CA VAL A 181 -2.85 1.52 2.34
C VAL A 181 -3.16 1.39 3.82
N GLN A 182 -4.07 2.19 4.39
CA GLN A 182 -4.43 2.08 5.80
C GLN A 182 -5.10 0.75 6.14
N PHE A 183 -6.06 0.32 5.33
CA PHE A 183 -6.70 -0.99 5.50
C PHE A 183 -5.69 -2.13 5.34
N TRP A 184 -4.78 -2.02 4.37
CA TRP A 184 -3.71 -2.99 4.19
C TRP A 184 -2.74 -3.02 5.39
N LEU A 185 -2.31 -1.88 5.90
CA LEU A 185 -1.44 -1.78 7.10
C LEU A 185 -2.13 -2.36 8.34
N PHE A 186 -3.43 -2.13 8.51
CA PHE A 186 -4.20 -2.74 9.59
C PHE A 186 -4.26 -4.26 9.43
N PHE A 187 -4.53 -4.77 8.23
CA PHE A 187 -4.51 -6.21 7.94
C PHE A 187 -3.13 -6.82 8.22
N MET A 188 -2.04 -6.15 7.81
CA MET A 188 -0.67 -6.58 8.08
C MET A 188 -0.35 -6.57 9.58
N SER A 189 -0.86 -5.59 10.32
CA SER A 189 -0.73 -5.53 11.78
C SER A 189 -1.44 -6.70 12.45
N PHE A 190 -2.66 -7.02 11.99
CA PHE A 190 -3.41 -8.19 12.43
C PHE A 190 -2.67 -9.49 12.13
N ALA A 191 -2.16 -9.65 10.90
CA ALA A 191 -1.41 -10.83 10.50
C ALA A 191 -0.09 -10.98 11.30
N ALA A 192 0.62 -9.89 11.54
CA ALA A 192 1.84 -9.88 12.37
C ALA A 192 1.57 -10.43 13.77
N VAL A 193 0.46 -10.02 14.37
CA VAL A 193 0.04 -10.49 15.70
C VAL A 193 -0.48 -11.93 15.68
N ALA A 194 -1.34 -12.27 14.72
CA ALA A 194 -1.96 -13.59 14.62
C ALA A 194 -0.92 -14.71 14.44
N TYR A 195 0.12 -14.42 13.66
CA TYR A 195 1.15 -15.39 13.29
C TYR A 195 2.48 -15.18 14.03
N ASP A 196 2.56 -14.25 15.00
CA ASP A 196 3.81 -13.84 15.67
C ASP A 196 4.94 -13.59 14.65
N SER A 197 4.60 -12.84 13.58
CA SER A 197 5.37 -12.80 12.35
C SER A 197 6.24 -11.55 12.25
N VAL A 198 7.51 -11.70 12.61
CA VAL A 198 8.59 -10.72 12.42
C VAL A 198 8.59 -10.01 11.05
N PRO A 199 8.48 -10.70 9.89
CA PRO A 199 8.56 -10.03 8.60
C PRO A 199 7.35 -9.10 8.34
N HIS A 200 6.17 -9.42 8.88
CA HIS A 200 5.01 -8.53 8.76
C HIS A 200 5.21 -7.25 9.58
N THR A 201 5.79 -7.35 10.77
CA THR A 201 6.13 -6.18 11.61
C THR A 201 7.16 -5.28 10.94
N VAL A 202 8.22 -5.84 10.34
CA VAL A 202 9.24 -5.06 9.64
C VAL A 202 8.66 -4.42 8.37
N ALA A 203 7.85 -5.15 7.59
CA ALA A 203 7.17 -4.60 6.42
C ALA A 203 6.23 -3.44 6.78
N LEU A 204 5.49 -3.57 7.88
CA LEU A 204 4.64 -2.50 8.41
C LEU A 204 5.46 -1.25 8.74
N LEU A 205 6.61 -1.40 9.40
CA LEU A 205 7.49 -0.28 9.74
C LEU A 205 8.03 0.41 8.49
N CYS A 206 8.51 -0.36 7.50
CA CYS A 206 8.97 0.19 6.22
C CYS A 206 7.85 0.95 5.51
N ALA A 207 6.65 0.40 5.46
CA ALA A 207 5.51 1.08 4.85
C ALA A 207 5.12 2.36 5.59
N ARG A 208 5.18 2.40 6.93
CA ARG A 208 4.96 3.62 7.71
C ARG A 208 5.99 4.71 7.43
N ILE A 209 7.26 4.33 7.19
CA ILE A 209 8.29 5.29 6.75
C ILE A 209 7.91 5.87 5.39
N LEU A 210 7.49 5.03 4.43
CA LEU A 210 7.09 5.49 3.10
C LEU A 210 5.85 6.40 3.13
N THR A 211 4.82 6.08 3.92
CA THR A 211 3.62 6.93 4.04
C THR A 211 3.93 8.26 4.74
N THR A 212 4.82 8.26 5.74
CA THR A 212 5.27 9.49 6.41
C THR A 212 6.07 10.38 5.46
N ALA A 213 7.00 9.81 4.69
CA ALA A 213 7.76 10.54 3.69
C ALA A 213 6.84 11.12 2.60
N TRP A 214 5.84 10.32 2.16
CA TRP A 214 4.88 10.78 1.16
C TRP A 214 4.00 11.93 1.67
N SER A 215 3.42 11.81 2.87
CA SER A 215 2.57 12.88 3.45
C SER A 215 3.32 14.19 3.64
N ALA A 216 4.61 14.13 4.01
CA ALA A 216 5.46 15.32 4.09
C ALA A 216 5.65 15.97 2.70
N TYR A 217 5.97 15.17 1.68
CA TYR A 217 6.09 15.66 0.30
C TYR A 217 4.77 16.21 -0.25
N ALA A 218 3.66 15.53 0.03
CA ALA A 218 2.33 15.95 -0.41
C ALA A 218 1.93 17.30 0.17
N LEU A 219 2.25 17.56 1.45
CA LEU A 219 2.02 18.86 2.09
C LEU A 219 2.84 19.99 1.43
N TRP A 220 4.11 19.73 1.13
CA TRP A 220 4.95 20.69 0.40
C TRP A 220 4.40 20.97 -1.01
N ARG A 221 4.09 19.92 -1.76
CA ARG A 221 3.52 20.00 -3.12
C ARG A 221 2.18 20.72 -3.14
N LEU A 222 1.35 20.56 -2.10
CA LEU A 222 0.07 21.28 -1.99
C LEU A 222 0.25 22.79 -1.94
N SER A 223 1.32 23.28 -1.29
CA SER A 223 1.64 24.71 -1.26
C SER A 223 2.06 25.22 -2.64
N ASP A 224 2.88 24.46 -3.37
CA ASP A 224 3.27 24.83 -4.74
C ASP A 224 2.07 24.86 -5.67
N ILE A 225 1.18 23.87 -5.58
CA ILE A 225 -0.05 23.81 -6.40
C ILE A 225 -1.01 24.97 -6.08
N ASP A 226 -1.17 25.39 -4.82
CA ASP A 226 -1.95 26.58 -4.45
C ASP A 226 -1.42 27.83 -5.16
N THR A 227 -0.09 28.02 -5.21
CA THR A 227 0.51 29.16 -5.92
C THR A 227 0.25 29.12 -7.43
N VAL A 228 0.38 27.93 -8.04
CA VAL A 228 0.10 27.75 -9.47
C VAL A 228 -1.37 27.98 -9.78
N PHE A 229 -2.29 27.48 -8.97
CA PHE A 229 -3.73 27.66 -9.18
C PHE A 229 -4.12 29.14 -9.07
N ARG A 230 -3.58 29.86 -8.09
CA ARG A 230 -3.81 31.31 -7.97
C ARG A 230 -3.30 32.06 -9.18
N ALA A 231 -2.09 31.75 -9.66
CA ALA A 231 -1.53 32.39 -10.84
C ALA A 231 -2.35 32.10 -12.12
N LEU A 232 -2.81 30.86 -12.29
CA LEU A 232 -3.57 30.45 -13.48
C LEU A 232 -5.03 30.92 -13.48
N VAL A 233 -5.66 31.07 -12.32
CA VAL A 233 -7.13 31.23 -12.22
C VAL A 233 -7.54 32.53 -11.52
N SER A 234 -6.84 32.92 -10.45
CA SER A 234 -7.30 33.99 -9.56
C SER A 234 -6.59 35.33 -9.78
N ASP A 235 -5.36 35.31 -10.30
CA ASP A 235 -4.57 36.52 -10.49
C ASP A 235 -5.23 37.43 -11.54
N SER A 236 -5.00 38.74 -11.40
CA SER A 236 -5.48 39.77 -12.32
C SER A 236 -4.98 39.59 -13.75
N ALA A 237 -3.81 38.97 -13.92
CA ALA A 237 -3.24 38.63 -15.23
C ALA A 237 -3.84 37.34 -15.83
N SER A 238 -4.60 36.56 -15.07
CA SER A 238 -5.25 35.35 -15.57
C SER A 238 -6.47 35.67 -16.43
N ALA A 239 -6.84 34.73 -17.31
CA ALA A 239 -8.04 34.87 -18.16
C ALA A 239 -9.36 34.72 -17.38
N CYS A 240 -9.32 34.10 -16.19
CA CYS A 240 -10.50 33.84 -15.36
C CYS A 240 -10.81 35.00 -14.41
N GLN A 241 -9.78 35.63 -13.83
CA GLN A 241 -9.90 36.75 -12.88
C GLN A 241 -10.87 36.47 -11.71
N VAL A 242 -11.00 35.21 -11.31
CA VAL A 242 -11.85 34.81 -10.19
C VAL A 242 -11.23 33.70 -9.37
N ASP A 243 -11.35 33.83 -8.07
CA ASP A 243 -11.04 32.75 -7.15
C ASP A 243 -12.16 31.70 -7.15
N LEU A 244 -11.96 30.64 -7.95
CA LEU A 244 -12.80 29.43 -7.99
C LEU A 244 -12.58 28.50 -6.78
N PHE A 245 -11.48 28.66 -6.05
CA PHE A 245 -11.07 27.73 -4.98
C PHE A 245 -10.87 28.44 -3.62
N PRO A 246 -11.76 29.36 -3.21
CA PRO A 246 -11.48 30.26 -2.08
C PRO A 246 -11.31 29.52 -0.75
N THR A 247 -12.11 28.47 -0.55
CA THR A 247 -12.14 27.68 0.68
C THR A 247 -11.43 26.34 0.54
N TYR A 248 -11.17 25.88 -0.68
CA TYR A 248 -10.61 24.55 -0.94
C TYR A 248 -9.23 24.38 -0.31
N PHE A 249 -8.26 25.25 -0.65
CA PHE A 249 -6.89 25.14 -0.10
C PHE A 249 -6.84 25.45 1.39
N GLN A 250 -7.71 26.34 1.87
CA GLN A 250 -7.84 26.67 3.30
C GLN A 250 -8.34 25.46 4.11
N SER A 251 -9.21 24.64 3.52
CA SER A 251 -9.77 23.45 4.18
C SER A 251 -8.87 22.22 4.00
N ARG A 252 -8.24 22.05 2.84
CA ARG A 252 -7.38 20.89 2.54
C ARG A 252 -6.05 20.94 3.30
N ARG A 253 -5.43 22.11 3.44
CA ARG A 253 -4.12 22.27 4.13
C ARG A 253 -4.10 21.75 5.58
N PRO A 254 -5.05 22.10 6.48
CA PRO A 254 -5.06 21.56 7.84
C PRO A 254 -5.32 20.05 7.88
N LEU A 255 -6.11 19.50 6.95
CA LEU A 255 -6.31 18.05 6.85
C LEU A 255 -5.02 17.33 6.44
N ALA A 256 -4.29 17.86 5.44
CA ALA A 256 -3.00 17.32 5.01
C ALA A 256 -1.95 17.40 6.14
N LEU A 257 -1.95 18.49 6.91
CA LEU A 257 -1.11 18.60 8.11
C LEU A 257 -1.51 17.57 9.17
N GLY A 258 -2.80 17.34 9.37
CA GLY A 258 -3.32 16.30 10.25
C GLY A 258 -2.87 14.90 9.85
N ASP A 259 -2.92 14.55 8.56
CA ASP A 259 -2.42 13.28 8.04
C ASP A 259 -0.92 13.10 8.30
N LEU A 260 -0.10 14.14 8.09
CA LEU A 260 1.33 14.09 8.40
C LEU A 260 1.58 13.85 9.90
N MET A 261 0.88 14.56 10.78
CA MET A 261 1.04 14.40 12.23
C MET A 261 0.62 13.00 12.72
N LEU A 262 -0.46 12.45 12.15
CA LEU A 262 -0.88 11.07 12.42
C LEU A 262 0.16 10.06 11.94
N ASN A 263 0.71 10.23 10.73
CA ASN A 263 1.76 9.36 10.19
C ASN A 263 3.03 9.39 11.05
N ILE A 264 3.51 10.58 11.45
CA ILE A 264 4.70 10.72 12.34
C ILE A 264 4.45 10.01 13.68
N THR A 265 3.31 10.27 14.30
CA THR A 265 2.95 9.67 15.60
C THR A 265 2.90 8.15 15.48
N ALA A 266 2.27 7.64 14.41
CA ALA A 266 2.18 6.21 14.16
C ALA A 266 3.50 5.56 13.82
N LEU A 267 4.39 6.25 13.11
CA LEU A 267 5.74 5.77 12.86
C LEU A 267 6.52 5.62 14.17
N VAL A 268 6.48 6.63 15.05
CA VAL A 268 7.17 6.59 16.35
C VAL A 268 6.63 5.45 17.23
N ILE A 269 5.31 5.36 17.38
CA ILE A 269 4.68 4.30 18.20
C ILE A 269 4.97 2.92 17.58
N SER A 270 4.79 2.76 16.27
CA SER A 270 5.04 1.50 15.59
C SER A 270 6.51 1.09 15.67
N ALA A 271 7.45 2.03 15.57
CA ALA A 271 8.87 1.76 15.73
C ALA A 271 9.19 1.26 17.15
N CYS A 272 8.70 1.97 18.17
CA CYS A 272 8.87 1.57 19.57
C CYS A 272 8.30 0.18 19.86
N LEU A 273 7.06 -0.09 19.42
CA LEU A 273 6.42 -1.40 19.59
C LEU A 273 7.14 -2.50 18.80
N SER A 274 7.55 -2.22 17.56
CA SER A 274 8.30 -3.16 16.72
C SER A 274 9.65 -3.52 17.33
N ILE A 275 10.41 -2.56 17.86
CA ILE A 275 11.69 -2.82 18.52
C ILE A 275 11.48 -3.75 19.73
N ASN A 276 10.44 -3.51 20.52
CA ASN A 276 10.13 -4.35 21.68
C ASN A 276 9.71 -5.76 21.27
N LEU A 277 8.85 -5.90 20.25
CA LEU A 277 8.46 -7.20 19.72
C LEU A 277 9.66 -7.95 19.16
N LEU A 278 10.51 -7.31 18.35
CA LEU A 278 11.72 -7.90 17.80
C LEU A 278 12.70 -8.35 18.90
N LYS A 279 12.84 -7.59 19.99
CA LYS A 279 13.66 -7.99 21.15
C LYS A 279 13.10 -9.24 21.85
N VAL A 280 11.78 -9.32 22.01
CA VAL A 280 11.14 -10.49 22.63
C VAL A 280 11.25 -11.71 21.72
N SER A 281 10.94 -11.56 20.43
CA SER A 281 11.01 -12.65 19.45
C SER A 281 12.44 -13.16 19.29
N SER A 282 13.42 -12.27 19.11
CA SER A 282 14.84 -12.66 19.05
C SER A 282 15.28 -13.41 20.31
N SER A 283 14.95 -12.92 21.51
CA SER A 283 15.30 -13.62 22.74
C SER A 283 14.63 -15.00 22.85
N ARG A 284 13.41 -15.20 22.34
CA ARG A 284 12.72 -16.48 22.39
C ARG A 284 13.27 -17.47 21.36
N THR A 285 13.51 -17.00 20.14
CA THR A 285 14.07 -17.83 19.05
C THR A 285 15.47 -18.32 19.41
N PHE A 286 16.35 -17.46 19.98
CA PHE A 286 17.71 -17.88 20.34
C PHE A 286 17.77 -18.81 21.53
N LYS A 287 16.95 -18.60 22.56
CA LYS A 287 16.98 -19.43 23.77
C LYS A 287 16.40 -20.83 23.56
N ARG A 288 15.53 -21.04 22.56
CA ARG A 288 14.90 -22.35 22.32
C ARG A 288 15.77 -23.31 21.51
N VAL A 289 16.56 -22.82 20.55
CA VAL A 289 17.15 -23.69 19.53
C VAL A 289 18.68 -23.62 19.44
N GLY A 290 19.34 -22.68 20.13
CA GLY A 290 20.82 -22.63 20.17
C GLY A 290 21.48 -22.64 18.78
N ALA A 291 20.87 -21.96 17.80
CA ALA A 291 21.24 -22.09 16.39
C ALA A 291 22.68 -21.58 16.13
N PRO A 292 23.47 -22.30 15.30
CA PRO A 292 24.75 -21.79 14.80
C PRO A 292 24.61 -20.43 14.10
N PRO A 293 25.60 -19.52 14.23
CA PRO A 293 25.54 -18.16 13.69
C PRO A 293 25.39 -18.11 12.16
N GLU A 294 25.81 -19.15 11.45
CA GLU A 294 25.67 -19.27 10.01
C GLU A 294 24.20 -19.41 9.57
N ILE A 295 23.42 -20.24 10.26
CA ILE A 295 21.99 -20.45 9.97
C ILE A 295 21.21 -19.16 10.24
N MET A 296 21.57 -18.44 11.30
CA MET A 296 20.94 -17.17 11.66
C MET A 296 21.11 -16.10 10.58
N ARG A 297 22.28 -16.06 9.91
CA ARG A 297 22.49 -15.15 8.78
C ARG A 297 21.55 -15.47 7.61
N ILE A 298 21.36 -16.75 7.29
CA ILE A 298 20.46 -17.19 6.23
C ILE A 298 19.00 -16.86 6.59
N TYR A 299 18.61 -17.07 7.84
CA TYR A 299 17.29 -16.72 8.36
C TYR A 299 16.98 -15.22 8.19
N HIS A 300 17.93 -14.32 8.44
CA HIS A 300 17.73 -12.89 8.19
C HIS A 300 17.48 -12.56 6.72
N TYR A 301 18.18 -13.22 5.77
CA TYR A 301 17.90 -13.05 4.34
C TYR A 301 16.50 -13.56 3.98
N PHE A 302 16.08 -14.70 4.52
CA PHE A 302 14.73 -15.21 4.36
C PHE A 302 13.67 -14.21 4.83
N LEU A 303 13.84 -13.66 6.03
CA LEU A 303 12.96 -12.62 6.56
C LEU A 303 12.91 -11.39 5.66
N ALA A 304 14.08 -10.95 5.15
CA ALA A 304 14.15 -9.82 4.23
C ALA A 304 13.42 -10.08 2.92
N VAL A 305 13.53 -11.28 2.33
CA VAL A 305 12.74 -11.68 1.15
C VAL A 305 11.25 -11.54 1.44
N PHE A 306 10.78 -12.02 2.58
CA PHE A 306 9.36 -11.96 2.94
C PHE A 306 8.87 -10.53 3.12
N VAL A 307 9.67 -9.66 3.75
CA VAL A 307 9.37 -8.22 3.85
C VAL A 307 9.22 -7.61 2.46
N CYS A 308 10.16 -7.89 1.55
CA CYS A 308 10.09 -7.40 0.17
C CYS A 308 8.88 -7.97 -0.58
N LEU A 309 8.54 -9.25 -0.41
CA LEU A 309 7.36 -9.85 -1.05
C LEU A 309 6.07 -9.16 -0.62
N GLN A 310 5.88 -8.93 0.68
CA GLN A 310 4.69 -8.25 1.21
C GLN A 310 4.58 -6.81 0.69
N LEU A 311 5.69 -6.05 0.73
CA LEU A 311 5.73 -4.69 0.20
C LEU A 311 5.49 -4.64 -1.32
N SER A 312 6.12 -5.56 -2.08
CA SER A 312 5.97 -5.62 -3.53
C SER A 312 4.54 -5.94 -3.94
N GLY A 313 3.85 -6.83 -3.22
CA GLY A 313 2.45 -7.16 -3.47
C GLY A 313 1.56 -5.93 -3.43
N PHE A 314 1.69 -5.10 -2.38
CA PHE A 314 0.92 -3.87 -2.26
C PHE A 314 1.36 -2.80 -3.26
N LEU A 315 2.67 -2.49 -3.32
CA LEU A 315 3.18 -1.39 -4.14
C LEU A 315 2.94 -1.63 -5.64
N LEU A 316 3.13 -2.87 -6.11
CA LEU A 316 2.89 -3.20 -7.51
C LEU A 316 1.39 -3.15 -7.84
N MET A 317 0.52 -3.68 -6.96
CA MET A 317 -0.93 -3.58 -7.16
C MET A 317 -1.42 -2.13 -7.19
N THR A 318 -0.91 -1.26 -6.32
CA THR A 318 -1.25 0.16 -6.32
C THR A 318 -0.73 0.86 -7.57
N ALA A 319 0.53 0.63 -7.98
CA ALA A 319 1.07 1.19 -9.23
C ALA A 319 0.21 0.79 -10.44
N MET A 320 -0.15 -0.49 -10.52
CA MET A 320 -0.99 -1.06 -11.56
C MET A 320 -2.41 -0.48 -11.57
N GLY A 321 -3.04 -0.39 -10.39
CA GLY A 321 -4.38 0.16 -10.24
C GLY A 321 -4.43 1.64 -10.66
N LEU A 322 -3.44 2.43 -10.24
CA LEU A 322 -3.31 3.83 -10.66
C LEU A 322 -3.12 3.95 -12.17
N TRP A 323 -2.25 3.12 -12.78
CA TRP A 323 -2.02 3.15 -14.22
C TRP A 323 -3.29 2.81 -15.01
N ILE A 324 -4.01 1.76 -14.60
CA ILE A 324 -5.26 1.35 -15.26
C ILE A 324 -6.35 2.41 -15.13
N ASP A 325 -6.49 3.02 -13.95
CA ASP A 325 -7.44 4.11 -13.77
C ASP A 325 -7.09 5.31 -14.66
N GLN A 326 -5.81 5.66 -14.76
CA GLN A 326 -5.35 6.71 -15.67
C GLN A 326 -5.65 6.35 -17.14
N LEU A 327 -5.41 5.10 -17.54
CA LEU A 327 -5.61 4.64 -18.91
C LEU A 327 -7.09 4.70 -19.34
N PHE A 328 -8.03 4.42 -18.45
CA PHE A 328 -9.47 4.37 -18.78
C PHE A 328 -10.23 5.65 -18.47
N ASN A 329 -9.89 6.36 -17.40
CA ASN A 329 -10.69 7.47 -16.88
C ASN A 329 -10.11 8.85 -17.25
N THR A 330 -9.08 8.93 -18.09
CA THR A 330 -8.53 10.21 -18.58
C THR A 330 -8.48 10.31 -20.09
N GLY A 331 -8.15 11.50 -20.61
CA GLY A 331 -7.95 11.76 -22.03
C GLY A 331 -6.90 10.85 -22.70
N VAL A 332 -6.03 10.23 -21.90
CA VAL A 332 -5.04 9.25 -22.34
C VAL A 332 -5.66 8.08 -23.11
N ALA A 333 -6.88 7.67 -22.74
CA ALA A 333 -7.61 6.58 -23.41
C ALA A 333 -7.74 6.82 -24.93
N TYR A 334 -7.92 8.07 -25.34
CA TYR A 334 -8.14 8.46 -26.72
C TYR A 334 -6.85 8.62 -27.54
N ILE A 335 -5.70 8.79 -26.88
CA ILE A 335 -4.41 9.03 -27.52
C ILE A 335 -3.60 7.73 -27.62
N SER A 336 -3.82 6.79 -26.70
CA SER A 336 -3.12 5.52 -26.67
C SER A 336 -3.50 4.60 -27.85
N ARG A 337 -2.54 4.36 -28.77
CA ARG A 337 -2.68 3.36 -29.85
C ARG A 337 -2.56 1.91 -29.36
N HIS A 338 -1.97 1.68 -28.20
CA HIS A 338 -1.57 0.35 -27.71
C HIS A 338 -2.32 -0.09 -26.44
N THR A 339 -3.54 0.40 -26.24
CA THR A 339 -4.36 0.13 -25.04
C THR A 339 -4.52 -1.37 -24.75
N THR A 340 -4.70 -2.20 -25.79
CA THR A 340 -4.82 -3.66 -25.64
C THR A 340 -3.58 -4.29 -24.99
N ILE A 341 -2.38 -3.83 -25.33
CA ILE A 341 -1.13 -4.34 -24.77
C ILE A 341 -1.03 -3.98 -23.29
N TYR A 342 -1.43 -2.76 -22.93
CA TYR A 342 -1.42 -2.32 -21.53
C TYR A 342 -2.41 -3.11 -20.67
N ILE A 343 -3.62 -3.36 -21.18
CA ILE A 343 -4.62 -4.19 -20.51
C ILE A 343 -4.09 -5.62 -20.34
N ALA A 344 -3.50 -6.20 -21.39
CA ALA A 344 -2.93 -7.54 -21.33
C ALA A 344 -1.80 -7.65 -20.29
N ALA A 345 -0.88 -6.68 -20.26
CA ALA A 345 0.23 -6.63 -19.29
C ALA A 345 -0.28 -6.49 -17.85
N PHE A 346 -1.31 -5.68 -17.63
CA PHE A 346 -1.95 -5.52 -16.32
C PHE A 346 -2.64 -6.81 -15.84
N LEU A 347 -3.47 -7.42 -16.70
CA LEU A 347 -4.15 -8.67 -16.37
C LEU A 347 -3.16 -9.80 -16.10
N PHE A 348 -2.14 -9.91 -16.96
CA PHE A 348 -1.05 -10.86 -16.78
C PHE A 348 -0.38 -10.68 -15.41
N THR A 349 0.04 -9.47 -15.08
CA THR A 349 0.74 -9.19 -13.80
C THR A 349 -0.19 -9.47 -12.62
N THR A 350 -1.44 -9.02 -12.65
CA THR A 350 -2.40 -9.23 -11.55
C THR A 350 -2.66 -10.71 -11.29
N ILE A 351 -2.89 -11.50 -12.34
CA ILE A 351 -3.17 -12.94 -12.22
C ILE A 351 -1.94 -13.70 -11.73
N THR A 352 -0.75 -13.35 -12.22
CA THR A 352 0.49 -14.06 -11.89
C THR A 352 1.17 -13.57 -10.60
N LEU A 353 0.81 -12.39 -10.08
CA LEU A 353 1.37 -11.83 -8.85
C LEU A 353 1.09 -12.71 -7.63
N VAL A 354 -0.14 -13.21 -7.48
CA VAL A 354 -0.49 -14.08 -6.34
C VAL A 354 0.30 -15.40 -6.40
N PRO A 355 0.33 -16.14 -7.52
CA PRO A 355 1.23 -17.27 -7.69
C PRO A 355 2.70 -16.93 -7.43
N TRP A 356 3.19 -15.78 -7.88
CA TRP A 356 4.57 -15.36 -7.66
C TRP A 356 4.92 -15.19 -6.17
N ILE A 357 4.06 -14.51 -5.40
CA ILE A 357 4.22 -14.36 -3.94
C ILE A 357 4.21 -15.74 -3.26
N MET A 358 3.27 -16.61 -3.64
CA MET A 358 3.17 -17.97 -3.08
C MET A 358 4.40 -18.83 -3.42
N LEU A 359 4.91 -18.73 -4.66
CA LEU A 359 6.13 -19.40 -5.09
C LEU A 359 7.33 -18.92 -4.29
N GLY A 360 7.51 -17.61 -4.10
CA GLY A 360 8.57 -17.05 -3.26
C GLY A 360 8.49 -17.55 -1.82
N TRP A 361 7.29 -17.54 -1.23
CA TRP A 361 7.05 -18.07 0.12
C TRP A 361 7.45 -19.54 0.25
N PHE A 362 6.94 -20.40 -0.64
CA PHE A 362 7.21 -21.84 -0.58
C PHE A 362 8.65 -22.19 -0.97
N ALA A 363 9.23 -21.49 -1.93
CA ALA A 363 10.59 -21.71 -2.40
C ALA A 363 11.61 -21.51 -1.30
N VAL A 364 11.51 -20.39 -0.56
CA VAL A 364 12.47 -20.12 0.51
C VAL A 364 12.19 -20.98 1.74
N ARG A 365 10.92 -21.18 2.12
CA ARG A 365 10.58 -21.97 3.32
C ARG A 365 10.95 -23.46 3.21
N ARG A 366 10.82 -24.06 2.02
CA ARG A 366 11.10 -25.49 1.79
C ARG A 366 12.41 -25.75 1.05
N GLU A 367 13.23 -24.72 0.85
CA GLU A 367 14.48 -24.76 0.06
C GLU A 367 14.33 -25.43 -1.32
N ARG A 368 13.15 -25.34 -1.96
CA ARG A 368 12.88 -26.03 -3.22
C ARG A 368 13.42 -25.23 -4.40
N ARG A 369 14.58 -25.65 -4.91
CA ARG A 369 15.23 -25.12 -6.13
C ARG A 369 14.27 -24.87 -7.31
N PRO A 370 13.38 -25.79 -7.74
CA PRO A 370 12.50 -25.52 -8.88
C PRO A 370 11.50 -24.37 -8.63
N PHE A 371 10.97 -24.24 -7.41
CA PHE A 371 10.09 -23.12 -7.07
C PHE A 371 10.87 -21.80 -7.00
N MET A 372 12.12 -21.83 -6.52
CA MET A 372 12.98 -20.66 -6.53
C MET A 372 13.31 -20.20 -7.97
N THR A 373 13.62 -21.14 -8.88
CA THR A 373 13.83 -20.81 -10.30
C THR A 373 12.58 -20.20 -10.92
N ALA A 374 11.38 -20.75 -10.64
CA ALA A 374 10.12 -20.20 -11.14
C ALA A 374 9.81 -18.81 -10.55
N PHE A 375 10.11 -18.61 -9.26
CA PHE A 375 9.98 -17.31 -8.59
C PHE A 375 10.88 -16.25 -9.22
N LEU A 376 12.15 -16.57 -9.44
CA LEU A 376 13.13 -15.65 -10.04
C LEU A 376 12.84 -15.38 -11.51
N SER A 377 12.42 -16.40 -12.28
CA SER A 377 12.10 -16.22 -13.69
C SER A 377 10.88 -15.30 -13.87
N LEU A 378 9.82 -15.52 -13.08
CA LEU A 378 8.62 -14.67 -13.13
C LEU A 378 8.91 -13.25 -12.59
N GLY A 379 9.77 -13.11 -11.59
CA GLY A 379 10.25 -11.80 -11.12
C GLY A 379 11.02 -11.04 -12.21
N PHE A 380 11.88 -11.71 -12.97
CA PHE A 380 12.57 -11.12 -14.12
C PHE A 380 11.59 -10.72 -15.23
N VAL A 381 10.57 -11.54 -15.50
CA VAL A 381 9.51 -11.20 -16.46
C VAL A 381 8.76 -9.94 -16.01
N PHE A 382 8.41 -9.80 -14.73
CA PHE A 382 7.81 -8.56 -14.22
C PHE A 382 8.73 -7.35 -14.45
N ILE A 383 10.00 -7.45 -14.06
CA ILE A 383 10.96 -6.35 -14.28
C ILE A 383 11.04 -5.99 -15.77
N ALA A 384 11.11 -6.98 -16.66
CA ALA A 384 11.18 -6.76 -18.10
C ALA A 384 9.91 -6.12 -18.67
N VAL A 385 8.73 -6.69 -18.37
CA VAL A 385 7.43 -6.19 -18.86
C VAL A 385 7.21 -4.74 -18.43
N TRP A 386 7.47 -4.44 -17.15
CA TRP A 386 7.32 -3.08 -16.63
C TRP A 386 8.42 -2.14 -17.12
N SER A 387 9.65 -2.63 -17.38
CA SER A 387 10.70 -1.79 -17.99
C SER A 387 10.34 -1.40 -19.42
N ILE A 388 9.75 -2.31 -20.19
CA ILE A 388 9.26 -2.05 -21.56
C ILE A 388 8.16 -0.98 -21.55
N MET A 389 7.36 -0.87 -20.47
CA MET A 389 6.36 0.19 -20.35
C MET A 389 6.94 1.60 -20.44
N PHE A 390 8.18 1.81 -19.98
CA PHE A 390 8.86 3.10 -20.15
C PHE A 390 9.20 3.43 -21.59
N TYR A 391 9.11 2.50 -22.55
CA TYR A 391 9.18 2.83 -23.97
C TYR A 391 7.93 3.58 -24.44
N SER A 392 6.80 3.41 -23.75
CA SER A 392 5.58 4.16 -24.06
C SER A 392 5.72 5.63 -23.67
N GLN A 393 5.49 6.48 -24.66
CA GLN A 393 5.47 7.94 -24.51
C GLN A 393 4.41 8.38 -23.51
N VAL A 394 3.22 7.78 -23.59
CA VAL A 394 2.09 8.04 -22.69
C VAL A 394 2.43 7.67 -21.25
N TYR A 395 3.10 6.53 -21.04
CA TYR A 395 3.48 6.09 -19.70
C TYR A 395 4.54 7.01 -19.10
N ARG A 396 5.57 7.39 -19.88
CA ARG A 396 6.59 8.37 -19.46
C ARG A 396 5.98 9.72 -19.11
N TRP A 397 5.04 10.18 -19.92
CA TRP A 397 4.32 11.40 -19.66
C TRP A 397 3.55 11.35 -18.34
N GLN A 398 2.78 10.28 -18.12
CA GLN A 398 2.06 10.08 -16.87
C GLN A 398 3.00 10.02 -15.67
N PHE A 399 4.15 9.38 -15.83
CA PHE A 399 5.20 9.30 -14.83
C PHE A 399 5.75 10.69 -14.46
N ILE A 400 5.93 11.60 -15.42
CA ILE A 400 6.41 12.96 -15.15
C ILE A 400 5.30 13.82 -14.52
N GLN A 401 4.08 13.72 -15.03
CA GLN A 401 2.96 14.59 -14.63
C GLN A 401 2.32 14.19 -13.30
N PHE A 402 2.43 12.93 -12.88
CA PHE A 402 1.81 12.44 -11.65
C PHE A 402 2.85 11.90 -10.66
N PRO A 403 3.41 12.77 -9.78
CA PRO A 403 4.50 12.41 -8.87
C PRO A 403 4.20 11.20 -7.97
N PHE A 404 2.97 11.07 -7.49
CA PHE A 404 2.58 9.95 -6.63
C PHE A 404 2.69 8.61 -7.35
N PHE A 405 2.15 8.55 -8.57
CA PHE A 405 2.26 7.38 -9.43
C PHE A 405 3.72 7.04 -9.73
N ALA A 406 4.57 8.04 -9.99
CA ALA A 406 5.99 7.83 -10.20
C ALA A 406 6.69 7.24 -8.97
N CYS A 407 6.45 7.81 -7.79
CA CYS A 407 7.03 7.33 -6.54
C CYS A 407 6.62 5.88 -6.23
N ILE A 408 5.33 5.55 -6.32
CA ILE A 408 4.85 4.18 -6.09
C ILE A 408 5.41 3.20 -7.13
N THR A 409 5.53 3.63 -8.38
CA THR A 409 6.17 2.83 -9.44
C THR A 409 7.63 2.57 -9.10
N ILE A 410 8.44 3.60 -8.80
CA ILE A 410 9.85 3.45 -8.42
C ILE A 410 10.00 2.54 -7.21
N GLN A 411 9.20 2.74 -6.15
CA GLN A 411 9.22 1.92 -4.94
C GLN A 411 8.91 0.45 -5.26
N SER A 412 7.91 0.18 -6.10
CA SER A 412 7.59 -1.20 -6.50
C SER A 412 8.73 -1.85 -7.26
N PHE A 413 9.39 -1.14 -8.18
CA PHE A 413 10.58 -1.63 -8.90
C PHE A 413 11.75 -1.91 -7.97
N VAL A 414 12.07 -1.00 -7.04
CA VAL A 414 13.18 -1.18 -6.09
C VAL A 414 12.95 -2.42 -5.23
N VAL A 415 11.74 -2.59 -4.70
CA VAL A 415 11.40 -3.76 -3.86
C VAL A 415 11.38 -5.05 -4.68
N LEU A 416 10.92 -5.00 -5.94
CA LEU A 416 10.92 -6.15 -6.85
C LEU A 416 12.34 -6.59 -7.23
N ILE A 417 13.25 -5.66 -7.51
CA ILE A 417 14.67 -5.96 -7.77
C ILE A 417 15.31 -6.52 -6.49
N ALA A 418 15.06 -5.89 -5.34
CA ALA A 418 15.58 -6.36 -4.06
C ALA A 418 15.11 -7.79 -3.73
N SER A 419 13.84 -8.12 -3.98
CA SER A 419 13.30 -9.47 -3.75
C SER A 419 13.97 -10.51 -4.65
N CYS A 420 14.25 -10.18 -5.92
CA CYS A 420 14.97 -11.07 -6.83
C CYS A 420 16.43 -11.27 -6.40
N LEU A 421 17.14 -10.20 -6.04
CA LEU A 421 18.53 -10.28 -5.56
C LEU A 421 18.64 -11.10 -4.27
N LEU A 422 17.79 -10.82 -3.29
CA LEU A 422 17.72 -11.60 -2.05
C LEU A 422 17.32 -13.05 -2.32
N GLY A 423 16.42 -13.30 -3.28
CA GLY A 423 16.05 -14.65 -3.73
C GLY A 423 17.25 -15.42 -4.29
N VAL A 424 18.10 -14.78 -5.10
CA VAL A 424 19.37 -15.37 -5.59
C VAL A 424 20.33 -15.66 -4.44
N VAL A 425 20.44 -14.77 -3.45
CA VAL A 425 21.25 -15.01 -2.25
C VAL A 425 20.72 -16.21 -1.46
N CYS A 426 19.40 -16.31 -1.26
CA CYS A 426 18.79 -17.48 -0.63
C CYS A 426 19.06 -18.75 -1.43
N TRP A 427 18.90 -18.72 -2.76
CA TRP A 427 19.13 -19.87 -3.64
C TRP A 427 20.55 -20.44 -3.51
N ARG A 428 21.56 -19.57 -3.46
CA ARG A 428 22.97 -19.96 -3.28
C ARG A 428 23.27 -20.56 -1.90
N ASN A 429 22.38 -20.36 -0.92
CA ASN A 429 22.52 -20.84 0.45
C ASN A 429 21.58 -22.01 0.77
N PHE A 430 20.87 -22.58 -0.21
CA PHE A 430 20.08 -23.79 -0.02
C PHE A 430 20.97 -24.99 0.35
N ASP A 431 20.36 -25.99 0.99
CA ASP A 431 20.96 -27.22 1.51
C ASP A 431 21.87 -27.04 2.73
N LYS A 432 21.85 -25.85 3.37
CA LYS A 432 22.59 -25.56 4.61
C LYS A 432 21.80 -25.84 5.90
N GLY A 433 20.64 -26.49 5.78
CA GLY A 433 19.84 -26.95 6.93
C GLY A 433 18.83 -25.95 7.49
N LEU A 434 18.47 -24.90 6.75
CA LEU A 434 17.43 -23.95 7.19
C LEU A 434 16.03 -24.62 7.19
N ASP A 435 15.71 -25.48 6.22
CA ASP A 435 14.44 -26.24 6.18
C ASP A 435 14.28 -27.11 7.44
N HIS A 436 15.35 -27.80 7.85
CA HIS A 436 15.34 -28.59 9.08
C HIS A 436 15.14 -27.73 10.33
N TYR A 437 15.85 -26.59 10.40
CA TYR A 437 15.70 -25.64 11.50
C TYR A 437 14.26 -25.12 11.62
N LEU A 438 13.66 -24.70 10.49
CA LEU A 438 12.28 -24.20 10.44
C LEU A 438 11.26 -25.31 10.77
N TYR A 439 11.53 -26.54 10.37
CA TYR A 439 10.68 -27.69 10.72
C TYR A 439 10.70 -27.96 12.23
N VAL A 440 11.88 -27.99 12.86
CA VAL A 440 12.01 -28.17 14.31
C VAL A 440 11.34 -27.02 15.06
N GLU A 441 11.52 -25.77 14.61
CA GLU A 441 10.84 -24.60 15.19
C GLU A 441 9.32 -24.72 15.11
N ASP A 442 8.77 -25.14 13.96
CA ASP A 442 7.32 -25.35 13.77
C ASP A 442 6.79 -26.44 14.70
N VAL A 443 7.47 -27.59 14.79
CA VAL A 443 7.09 -28.70 15.69
C VAL A 443 7.15 -28.29 17.16
N LEU A 444 8.20 -27.59 17.58
CA LEU A 444 8.32 -27.10 18.95
C LEU A 444 7.26 -26.05 19.28
N SER A 445 6.94 -25.17 18.33
CA SER A 445 5.90 -24.15 18.50
C SER A 445 4.49 -24.75 18.62
N ASN A 446 4.23 -25.86 17.93
CA ASN A 446 2.94 -26.56 17.96
C ASN A 446 2.79 -27.47 19.19
N SER A 447 3.89 -27.86 19.82
CA SER A 447 3.89 -28.81 20.94
C SER A 447 3.84 -28.14 22.33
N ASP A 448 3.69 -26.81 22.38
CA ASP A 448 3.71 -25.98 23.60
C ASP A 448 4.88 -26.32 24.55
N PHE A 449 6.00 -26.79 24.01
CA PHE A 449 7.14 -27.19 24.84
C PHE A 449 7.76 -25.94 25.47
N GLU A 450 7.59 -25.78 26.77
CA GLU A 450 8.33 -24.77 27.53
C GLU A 450 9.82 -25.19 27.52
N PRO A 451 10.73 -24.33 27.02
CA PRO A 451 12.14 -24.66 27.02
C PRO A 451 12.55 -24.88 28.48
N ALA A 452 13.13 -26.05 28.77
CA ALA A 452 13.73 -26.31 30.07
C ALA A 452 14.80 -25.23 30.29
N VAL A 453 14.52 -24.28 31.19
CA VAL A 453 15.51 -23.28 31.59
C VAL A 453 16.55 -24.03 32.41
N PHE A 454 17.61 -24.50 31.75
CA PHE A 454 18.75 -25.06 32.46
C PHE A 454 19.41 -23.88 33.19
N PRO A 455 19.42 -23.86 34.54
CA PRO A 455 19.94 -22.72 35.29
C PRO A 455 21.47 -22.57 35.21
N ARG A 456 22.17 -23.49 34.52
CA ARG A 456 23.62 -23.42 34.27
C ARG A 456 23.92 -23.81 32.82
N ASP A 457 24.52 -22.87 32.08
CA ASP A 457 25.19 -23.14 30.81
C ASP A 457 26.47 -23.95 31.09
N LEU A 458 26.35 -25.28 31.11
CA LEU A 458 27.47 -26.19 31.35
C LEU A 458 28.61 -26.03 30.32
N GLU A 459 28.32 -25.45 29.15
CA GLU A 459 29.31 -25.14 28.10
C GLU A 459 30.17 -23.91 28.39
N LYS A 460 29.75 -23.01 29.29
CA LYS A 460 30.49 -21.76 29.52
C LYS A 460 31.75 -21.92 30.36
N GLY A 461 32.12 -23.16 30.71
CA GLY A 461 33.45 -23.48 31.23
C GLY A 461 33.83 -22.67 32.47
N ASP A 462 32.86 -22.32 33.32
CA ASP A 462 33.20 -21.90 34.68
C ASP A 462 33.86 -23.11 35.34
N ALA A 463 35.16 -22.97 35.63
CA ALA A 463 35.98 -24.02 36.19
C ALA A 463 35.28 -24.63 37.40
N ALA A 464 35.23 -25.96 37.41
CA ALA A 464 34.55 -26.78 38.40
C ALA A 464 35.24 -26.75 39.78
N ASP A 465 35.43 -25.56 40.37
CA ASP A 465 36.10 -25.41 41.67
C ASP A 465 35.15 -25.31 42.87
N ASP A 466 33.84 -25.28 42.67
CA ASP A 466 32.88 -25.39 43.78
C ASP A 466 31.82 -26.45 43.45
N VAL A 467 32.12 -27.69 43.83
CA VAL A 467 31.09 -28.73 44.03
C VAL A 467 30.18 -28.20 45.14
N PRO A 468 28.90 -27.89 44.87
CA PRO A 468 27.99 -27.50 45.93
C PRO A 468 27.81 -28.71 46.85
N ASP A 469 28.16 -28.56 48.11
CA ASP A 469 27.87 -29.55 49.15
C ASP A 469 26.35 -29.76 49.21
N PHE A 470 25.90 -30.91 48.72
CA PHE A 470 24.48 -31.28 48.64
C PHE A 470 23.84 -31.52 50.02
N SER A 471 24.58 -31.34 51.12
CA SER A 471 24.07 -31.52 52.48
C SER A 471 23.20 -30.37 53.00
N GLU A 472 23.09 -29.22 52.29
CA GLU A 472 22.29 -28.06 52.74
C GLU A 472 20.95 -27.87 51.98
N LEU A 473 20.54 -28.82 51.14
CA LEU A 473 19.20 -28.84 50.53
C LEU A 473 18.16 -29.50 51.46
N GLU A 474 17.96 -28.91 52.64
CA GLU A 474 16.73 -29.14 53.40
C GLU A 474 15.55 -28.61 52.59
N LEU A 475 14.69 -29.55 52.16
CA LEU A 475 13.41 -29.27 51.52
C LEU A 475 12.61 -28.27 52.35
N LYS A 476 12.46 -27.04 51.84
CA LYS A 476 11.42 -26.11 52.30
C LYS A 476 10.12 -26.44 51.57
N PRO A 477 9.09 -27.01 52.22
CA PRO A 477 7.84 -27.37 51.57
C PRO A 477 7.02 -26.09 51.38
N ARG A 478 7.15 -25.44 50.22
CA ARG A 478 6.32 -24.28 49.89
C ARG A 478 5.82 -24.29 48.45
N TYR A 479 5.25 -25.42 48.03
CA TYR A 479 4.24 -25.43 46.97
C TYR A 479 3.22 -26.53 47.30
N ARG A 480 2.18 -26.13 48.04
CA ARG A 480 0.95 -26.92 48.18
C ARG A 480 0.22 -26.78 46.84
N ALA A 481 0.40 -27.76 45.96
CA ALA A 481 -0.44 -27.89 44.79
C ALA A 481 -1.88 -28.13 45.29
N GLU A 482 -2.77 -27.18 45.05
CA GLU A 482 -4.21 -27.45 45.05
C GLU A 482 -4.47 -28.39 43.86
N VAL A 483 -4.52 -29.68 44.16
CA VAL A 483 -5.09 -30.69 43.28
C VAL A 483 -6.58 -30.38 43.19
N LEU A 484 -6.97 -29.69 42.12
CA LEU A 484 -8.36 -29.59 41.69
C LEU A 484 -8.81 -30.98 41.23
N ASP A 485 -9.53 -31.66 42.11
CA ASP A 485 -10.12 -32.98 41.89
C ASP A 485 -11.28 -32.86 40.88
N ILE A 486 -10.96 -32.93 39.58
CA ILE A 486 -11.95 -32.97 38.51
C ILE A 486 -12.52 -34.38 38.47
N LYS A 487 -13.63 -34.57 39.19
CA LYS A 487 -14.46 -35.76 39.17
C LYS A 487 -15.04 -35.97 37.75
N GLY A 488 -14.39 -36.83 36.96
CA GLY A 488 -14.87 -37.24 35.64
C GLY A 488 -16.20 -38.00 35.71
N PRO A 489 -17.09 -37.85 34.70
CA PRO A 489 -18.34 -38.60 34.65
C PRO A 489 -18.10 -40.10 34.45
N ALA A 490 -18.86 -40.90 35.19
CA ALA A 490 -18.80 -42.35 35.21
C ALA A 490 -19.02 -42.95 33.81
N ALA A 491 -18.12 -43.86 33.41
CA ALA A 491 -18.27 -44.67 32.22
C ALA A 491 -19.42 -45.68 32.41
N PRO A 492 -20.28 -45.89 31.40
CA PRO A 492 -21.30 -46.93 31.45
C PRO A 492 -20.66 -48.32 31.32
N HIS A 493 -20.98 -49.19 32.28
CA HIS A 493 -20.71 -50.62 32.26
C HIS A 493 -21.30 -51.29 31.01
N SER A 494 -20.47 -51.99 30.24
CA SER A 494 -20.89 -53.01 29.28
C SER A 494 -20.63 -54.39 29.89
N PRO A 495 -21.64 -55.27 29.99
CA PRO A 495 -21.47 -56.63 30.49
C PRO A 495 -21.45 -57.66 29.33
N TYR A 496 -20.82 -58.82 29.59
CA TYR A 496 -20.84 -60.08 28.81
C TYR A 496 -20.01 -60.14 27.50
N ASP A 497 -19.27 -61.20 27.16
CA ASP A 497 -18.85 -62.47 27.82
C ASP A 497 -17.77 -63.17 26.95
N PRO A 498 -17.00 -64.14 27.47
CA PRO A 498 -15.90 -64.82 26.79
C PRO A 498 -16.25 -66.23 26.30
N PHE A 499 -15.84 -66.59 25.09
CA PHE A 499 -15.75 -67.97 24.57
C PHE A 499 -14.72 -67.95 23.43
N ARG A 500 -13.87 -68.93 23.15
CA ARG A 500 -13.32 -70.14 23.77
C ARG A 500 -12.29 -70.63 22.75
N ALA A 501 -11.15 -71.13 23.21
CA ALA A 501 -10.10 -71.71 22.38
C ALA A 501 -10.46 -73.11 21.84
N GLU A 502 -9.98 -73.44 20.63
CA GLU A 502 -9.62 -74.77 20.11
C GLU A 502 -8.92 -74.51 18.74
N ARG A 503 -7.61 -74.72 18.54
CA ARG A 503 -6.74 -75.92 18.53
C ARG A 503 -6.98 -76.86 17.33
N GLY A 504 -6.15 -76.69 16.29
CA GLY A 504 -5.45 -77.76 15.55
C GLY A 504 -6.17 -78.52 14.42
N GLY A 505 -5.45 -78.77 13.31
CA GLY A 505 -5.70 -79.87 12.38
C GLY A 505 -5.51 -79.53 10.89
N ASP A 506 -4.39 -80.03 10.35
CA ASP A 506 -4.00 -80.29 8.94
C ASP A 506 -3.80 -79.14 7.91
#